data_AF-A0A8T1UXM6-F1
#
_entry.id   AF-A0A8T1UXM6-F1
#
_cell.length_a   1.000
_cell.length_b   1.000
_cell.length_c   1.000
_cell.angle_alpha   90.00
_cell.angle_beta   90.00
_cell.angle_gamma   90.00
#
_symmetry.space_group_name_H-M   'P 1'
#
loop_
_entity.id
_entity.type
_entity.pdbx_description
1 polymer ?
#
loop_
_entity_poly.entity_id
_entity_poly.type
_entity_poly.pdbx_seq_one_letter_code
_entity_poly.pdbx_strand_id
1 'polypeptide(L)'
;TNYGTHSVRTGVATFACGGGTGGPSIVSVCLPCGWPLACVQDRYFSCEFAGEQCLGRVVACFPVSDSNFAVIPPHDQVVYCSTVSGSGSEANLSDILRQCLASLVHRAELLLSNLPAPPPHSR
;
A
#
# COMPACT_ATOMS: atom_id res chain seq x y z
N THR A 1 -17.46 4.68 18.96
CA THR A 1 -18.52 4.59 17.94
C THR A 1 -17.88 4.19 16.62
N ASN A 2 -17.88 2.89 16.28
CA ASN A 2 -17.10 2.32 15.17
C ASN A 2 -18.04 2.02 13.98
N TYR A 3 -18.61 3.06 13.36
CA TYR A 3 -19.50 2.88 12.22
C TYR A 3 -18.68 2.56 10.96
N GLY A 4 -18.93 1.41 10.35
CA GLY A 4 -18.44 1.06 9.01
C GLY A 4 -17.10 0.32 8.93
N THR A 5 -16.27 0.27 9.98
CA THR A 5 -14.93 -0.37 9.87
C THR A 5 -15.00 -1.87 9.62
N HIS A 6 -16.02 -2.57 10.13
CA HIS A 6 -16.25 -3.97 9.81
C HIS A 6 -16.55 -4.17 8.31
N SER A 7 -17.43 -3.34 7.75
CA SER A 7 -17.80 -3.40 6.33
C SER A 7 -16.62 -3.09 5.41
N VAL A 8 -15.80 -2.09 5.76
CA VAL A 8 -14.57 -1.76 5.01
C VAL A 8 -13.60 -2.93 5.01
N ARG A 9 -13.33 -3.55 6.17
CA ARG A 9 -12.46 -4.74 6.25
C ARG A 9 -13.00 -5.91 5.42
N THR A 10 -14.31 -6.15 5.46
CA THR A 10 -14.96 -7.17 4.61
C THR A 10 -14.83 -6.86 3.12
N GLY A 11 -14.99 -5.60 2.72
CA GLY A 11 -14.85 -5.17 1.33
C GLY A 11 -13.42 -5.37 0.82
N VAL A 12 -12.42 -4.97 1.61
CA VAL A 12 -11.00 -5.16 1.30
C VAL A 12 -10.65 -6.64 1.17
N ALA A 13 -11.12 -7.48 2.10
CA ALA A 13 -10.91 -8.94 2.03
C ALA A 13 -11.54 -9.56 0.77
N THR A 14 -12.78 -9.18 0.45
CA THR A 14 -13.47 -9.65 -0.75
C THR A 14 -12.74 -9.23 -2.03
N PHE A 15 -12.30 -7.97 -2.09
CA PHE A 15 -11.55 -7.46 -3.23
C PHE A 15 -10.22 -8.21 -3.42
N ALA A 16 -9.48 -8.43 -2.33
CA ALA A 16 -8.20 -9.13 -2.40
C ALA A 16 -8.33 -10.61 -2.80
N CYS A 17 -9.41 -11.28 -2.37
CA CYS A 17 -9.66 -12.70 -2.66
C CYS A 17 -10.47 -12.96 -3.94
N GLY A 18 -11.17 -11.95 -4.47
CA GLY A 18 -12.18 -12.12 -5.51
C GLY A 18 -11.66 -12.19 -6.96
N GLY A 19 -10.35 -12.03 -7.17
CA GLY A 19 -9.80 -11.76 -8.50
C GLY A 19 -8.78 -12.75 -9.09
N GLY A 20 -8.39 -13.83 -8.37
CA GLY A 20 -7.33 -14.71 -8.86
C GLY A 20 -7.23 -16.09 -8.22
N THR A 21 -6.67 -17.05 -8.96
CA THR A 21 -6.46 -18.45 -8.51
C THR A 21 -5.30 -18.59 -7.51
N GLY A 22 -4.49 -17.53 -7.34
CA GLY A 22 -3.39 -17.42 -6.38
C GLY A 22 -3.61 -16.29 -5.37
N GLY A 23 -4.77 -16.27 -4.73
CA GLY A 23 -5.10 -15.26 -3.71
C GLY A 23 -4.15 -15.31 -2.50
N PRO A 24 -4.08 -14.22 -1.71
CA PRO A 24 -3.26 -14.16 -0.50
C PRO A 24 -3.68 -15.24 0.51
N SER A 25 -2.74 -15.67 1.35
CA SER A 25 -3.03 -16.67 2.38
C SER A 25 -4.14 -16.17 3.32
N ILE A 26 -4.96 -17.10 3.83
CA ILE A 26 -6.05 -16.77 4.76
C ILE A 26 -5.55 -16.01 6.00
N VAL A 27 -4.34 -16.31 6.42
CA VAL A 27 -3.63 -15.69 7.56
C VAL A 27 -3.32 -14.23 7.25
N SER A 28 -2.82 -13.96 6.04
CA SER A 28 -2.51 -12.60 5.59
C SER A 28 -3.75 -11.73 5.49
N VAL A 29 -4.95 -12.30 5.30
CA VAL A 29 -6.21 -11.54 5.20
C VAL A 29 -6.89 -11.40 6.57
N CYS A 30 -7.02 -12.49 7.32
CA CYS A 30 -7.74 -12.53 8.60
C CYS A 30 -7.05 -11.70 9.68
N LEU A 31 -5.72 -11.78 9.80
CA LEU A 31 -5.00 -11.06 10.87
C LEU A 31 -5.12 -9.53 10.73
N PRO A 32 -4.88 -8.90 9.56
CA PRO A 32 -5.11 -7.47 9.38
C PRO A 32 -6.58 -7.06 9.47
N CYS A 33 -7.50 -7.97 9.12
CA CYS A 33 -8.94 -7.74 9.30
C CYS A 33 -9.41 -7.89 10.76
N GLY A 34 -8.53 -8.31 11.68
CA GLY A 34 -8.86 -8.57 13.07
C GLY A 34 -9.85 -9.72 13.26
N TRP A 35 -9.85 -10.68 12.33
CA TRP A 35 -10.70 -11.86 12.38
C TRP A 35 -9.94 -13.04 12.97
N PRO A 36 -10.55 -13.81 13.90
CA PRO A 36 -9.90 -14.97 14.48
C PRO A 36 -9.65 -16.04 13.43
N LEU A 37 -8.45 -16.63 13.43
CA LEU A 37 -8.15 -17.83 12.68
C LEU A 37 -8.79 -19.03 13.41
N ALA A 38 -9.44 -19.93 12.68
CA ALA A 38 -10.25 -20.96 13.30
C ALA A 38 -9.41 -21.93 14.17
N CYS A 39 -9.82 -22.11 15.43
CA CYS A 39 -9.37 -23.17 16.33
C CYS A 39 -7.82 -23.26 16.43
N VAL A 40 -7.24 -24.38 15.97
CA VAL A 40 -5.80 -24.65 16.07
C VAL A 40 -4.95 -23.78 15.16
N GLN A 41 -5.52 -23.22 14.09
CA GLN A 41 -4.76 -22.49 13.07
C GLN A 41 -4.15 -21.20 13.63
N ASP A 42 -4.83 -20.55 14.58
CA ASP A 42 -4.38 -19.33 15.25
C ASP A 42 -3.04 -19.51 15.99
N ARG A 43 -2.74 -20.73 16.46
CA ARG A 43 -1.50 -21.03 17.18
C ARG A 43 -0.33 -21.37 16.27
N TYR A 44 -0.60 -21.88 15.07
CA TYR A 44 0.43 -22.44 14.20
C TYR A 44 0.72 -21.60 12.98
N PHE A 45 -0.22 -20.77 12.54
CA PHE A 45 -0.04 -19.94 11.36
C PHE A 45 0.37 -18.52 11.75
N SER A 46 1.55 -18.15 11.27
CA SER A 46 2.09 -16.79 11.41
C SER A 46 1.95 -16.05 10.08
N CYS A 47 1.83 -14.72 10.16
CA CYS A 47 1.85 -13.90 8.97
C CYS A 47 3.25 -13.97 8.32
N GLU A 48 3.29 -14.19 7.01
CA GLU A 48 4.52 -14.17 6.23
C GLU A 48 4.64 -12.83 5.51
N PHE A 49 5.85 -12.28 5.51
CA PHE A 49 6.14 -10.99 4.89
C PHE A 49 5.79 -10.95 3.39
N ALA A 50 5.99 -12.06 2.67
CA ALA A 50 5.63 -12.17 1.25
C ALA A 50 4.10 -12.08 1.02
N GLY A 51 3.31 -12.69 1.90
CA GLY A 51 1.85 -12.62 1.87
C GLY A 51 1.35 -11.20 2.10
N GLU A 52 1.92 -10.51 3.09
CA GLU A 52 1.56 -9.12 3.41
C GLU A 52 1.93 -8.16 2.29
N GLN A 53 3.11 -8.33 1.66
CA GLN A 53 3.50 -7.53 0.51
C GLN A 53 2.57 -7.73 -0.68
N CYS A 54 2.20 -8.98 -0.97
CA CYS A 54 1.26 -9.30 -2.03
C CYS A 54 -0.11 -8.66 -1.74
N LEU A 55 -0.65 -8.88 -0.53
CA LEU A 55 -1.92 -8.32 -0.11
C LEU A 55 -1.91 -6.78 -0.18
N GLY A 56 -0.88 -6.13 0.34
CA GLY A 56 -0.76 -4.67 0.30
C GLY A 56 -0.79 -4.11 -1.11
N ARG A 57 -0.15 -4.79 -2.07
CA ARG A 57 -0.18 -4.40 -3.49
C ARG A 57 -1.53 -4.65 -4.15
N VAL A 58 -2.18 -5.78 -3.85
CA VAL A 58 -3.52 -6.06 -4.33
C VAL A 58 -4.49 -4.99 -3.82
N VAL A 59 -4.45 -4.66 -2.54
CA VAL A 59 -5.31 -3.62 -1.93
C VAL A 59 -5.00 -2.22 -2.48
N ALA A 60 -3.75 -1.95 -2.84
CA ALA A 60 -3.35 -0.74 -3.58
C ALA A 60 -3.77 -0.76 -5.06
N CYS A 61 -4.53 -1.77 -5.49
CA CYS A 61 -5.05 -1.95 -6.85
C CYS A 61 -3.94 -2.09 -7.91
N PHE A 62 -2.80 -2.70 -7.55
CA PHE A 62 -1.79 -3.07 -8.54
C PHE A 62 -2.21 -4.32 -9.33
N PRO A 63 -1.96 -4.36 -10.65
CA PRO A 63 -2.29 -5.52 -11.48
C PRO A 63 -1.40 -6.72 -11.13
N VAL A 64 -2.00 -7.79 -10.61
CA VAL A 64 -1.30 -9.04 -10.26
C VAL A 64 -0.69 -9.74 -11.48
N SER A 65 -1.25 -9.50 -12.67
CA SER A 65 -0.77 -10.05 -13.94
C SER A 65 0.44 -9.32 -14.52
N ASP A 66 0.84 -8.17 -13.96
CA ASP A 66 2.02 -7.45 -14.43
C ASP A 66 3.29 -8.05 -13.81
N SER A 67 4.32 -8.27 -14.62
CA SER A 67 5.66 -8.65 -14.17
C SER A 67 6.26 -7.66 -13.15
N ASN A 68 5.86 -6.39 -13.20
CA ASN A 68 6.30 -5.37 -12.27
C ASN A 68 5.59 -5.43 -10.91
N PHE A 69 4.62 -6.33 -10.73
CA PHE A 69 3.88 -6.49 -9.48
C PHE A 69 4.82 -6.80 -8.29
N ALA A 70 5.84 -7.63 -8.51
CA ALA A 70 6.80 -8.02 -7.46
C ALA A 70 7.93 -6.99 -7.24
N VAL A 71 8.01 -5.92 -8.03
CA VAL A 71 9.12 -4.97 -7.98
C VAL A 71 9.07 -4.15 -6.69
N ILE A 72 10.16 -4.15 -5.93
CA ILE A 72 10.33 -3.36 -4.71
C ILE A 72 10.08 -1.88 -5.06
N PRO A 73 9.30 -1.14 -4.24
CA PRO A 73 9.07 0.27 -4.52
C PRO A 73 10.41 1.04 -4.58
N PRO A 74 10.47 2.12 -5.39
CA PRO A 74 11.72 2.80 -5.71
C PRO A 74 12.41 3.29 -4.44
N HIS A 75 13.64 2.82 -4.19
CA HIS A 75 14.41 3.12 -2.98
C HIS A 75 15.55 4.12 -3.23
N ASP A 76 15.51 4.84 -4.36
CA ASP A 76 16.57 5.77 -4.72
C ASP A 76 16.83 6.78 -3.62
N GLN A 77 18.11 7.12 -3.44
CA GLN A 77 18.58 8.16 -2.53
C GLN A 77 18.10 9.52 -3.03
N VAL A 78 16.82 9.84 -2.82
CA VAL A 78 16.33 11.19 -3.01
C VAL A 78 17.16 12.07 -2.09
N VAL A 79 18.04 12.87 -2.68
CA VAL A 79 18.83 13.88 -1.97
C VAL A 79 17.82 14.77 -1.26
N TYR A 80 17.74 14.57 0.04
CA TYR A 80 16.78 15.24 0.91
C TYR A 80 17.17 16.72 0.95
N CYS A 81 16.61 17.53 0.05
CA CYS A 81 16.56 18.95 0.29
C CYS A 81 15.66 19.11 1.52
N SER A 82 16.25 19.60 2.61
CA SER A 82 15.69 19.75 3.95
C SER A 82 14.51 20.74 4.05
N THR A 83 13.65 20.79 3.03
CA THR A 83 12.54 21.73 2.90
C THR A 83 11.20 21.15 3.30
N VAL A 84 11.10 19.88 3.70
CA VAL A 84 9.94 19.37 4.45
C VAL A 84 10.07 19.78 5.92
N SER A 85 10.22 21.09 6.15
CA SER A 85 10.13 21.73 7.46
C SER A 85 8.65 21.92 7.81
N GLY A 86 7.90 20.81 7.80
CA GLY A 86 6.51 20.74 8.26
C GLY A 86 6.49 20.11 9.64
N SER A 87 6.32 20.94 10.66
CA SER A 87 6.32 20.64 12.09
C SER A 87 5.62 19.31 12.47
N GLY A 88 6.41 18.36 13.00
CA GLY A 88 5.94 17.09 13.53
C GLY A 88 7.00 16.01 13.37
N SER A 89 8.14 16.15 14.06
CA SER A 89 9.25 15.19 14.01
C SER A 89 8.87 13.91 14.76
N GLU A 90 8.10 13.05 14.11
CA GLU A 90 8.11 11.63 14.44
C GLU A 90 9.13 10.95 13.55
N ALA A 91 10.26 10.53 14.13
CA ALA A 91 11.31 9.82 13.41
C ALA A 91 10.77 8.62 12.61
N ASN A 92 9.69 8.00 13.10
CA ASN A 92 8.99 6.87 12.49
C ASN A 92 8.34 7.19 11.13
N LEU A 93 8.01 8.45 10.86
CA LEU A 93 7.40 8.86 9.59
C LEU A 93 8.43 9.24 8.53
N SER A 94 9.68 9.50 8.93
CA SER A 94 10.72 9.98 8.03
C SER A 94 11.01 9.00 6.90
N ASP A 95 11.07 7.70 7.19
CA ASP A 95 11.33 6.66 6.18
C ASP A 95 10.13 6.44 5.25
N ILE A 96 8.90 6.57 5.77
CA ILE A 96 7.68 6.50 4.96
C ILE A 96 7.65 7.70 3.99
N LEU A 97 7.93 8.90 4.49
CA LEU A 97 7.97 10.11 3.67
C LEU A 97 9.05 10.04 2.59
N ARG A 98 10.22 9.48 2.89
CA ARG A 98 11.27 9.21 1.89
C ARG A 98 10.77 8.27 0.80
N GLN A 99 10.11 7.17 1.18
CA GLN A 99 9.58 6.20 0.23
C GLN A 99 8.46 6.79 -0.64
N CYS A 100 7.60 7.65 -0.07
CA CYS A 100 6.59 8.40 -0.80
C CYS A 100 7.22 9.36 -1.80
N LEU A 101 8.24 10.12 -1.40
CA LEU A 101 8.96 11.05 -2.28
C LEU A 101 9.67 10.31 -3.41
N ALA A 102 10.36 9.21 -3.13
CA ALA A 102 11.00 8.39 -4.16
C ALA A 102 9.98 7.86 -5.17
N SER A 103 8.80 7.44 -4.71
CA SER A 103 7.71 6.98 -5.57
C SER A 103 7.12 8.11 -6.43
N LEU A 104 7.00 9.32 -5.87
CA LEU A 104 6.54 10.50 -6.61
C LEU A 104 7.54 10.92 -7.69
N VAL A 105 8.84 10.98 -7.36
CA VAL A 105 9.90 11.33 -8.31
C VAL A 105 9.97 10.30 -9.44
N HIS A 106 9.96 9.01 -9.12
CA HIS A 106 10.00 7.92 -10.11
C HIS A 106 8.82 7.99 -11.11
N ARG A 107 7.66 8.52 -10.68
CA ARG A 107 6.46 8.64 -11.52
C ARG A 107 6.21 10.07 -12.02
N ALA A 108 7.08 11.04 -11.73
CA ALA A 108 6.82 12.44 -11.99
C ALA A 108 6.59 12.73 -13.48
N GLU A 109 7.38 12.13 -14.37
CA GLU A 109 7.23 12.29 -15.81
C GLU A 109 5.90 11.72 -16.32
N LEU A 110 5.51 10.55 -15.82
CA LEU A 110 4.20 9.94 -16.12
C LEU A 110 3.04 10.78 -15.57
N LEU A 111 3.19 11.41 -14.41
CA LEU A 111 2.16 12.28 -13.85
C LEU A 111 2.03 13.56 -14.67
N LEU A 112 3.13 14.20 -15.04
CA LEU A 112 3.13 15.40 -15.86
C LEU A 112 2.56 15.16 -17.26
N SER A 113 2.72 13.96 -17.82
CA SER A 113 2.13 13.62 -19.12
C SER A 113 0.63 13.32 -19.08
N ASN A 114 0.09 12.92 -17.91
CA ASN A 114 -1.32 12.52 -17.75
C ASN A 114 -2.18 13.57 -17.04
N LEU A 115 -1.56 14.54 -16.36
CA LEU A 115 -2.28 15.64 -15.75
C LEU A 115 -2.78 16.60 -16.85
N PRO A 116 -4.05 17.04 -16.80
CA PRO A 116 -4.52 18.08 -17.69
C PRO A 116 -3.64 19.32 -17.49
N ALA A 117 -3.32 20.01 -18.59
CA ALA A 117 -2.58 21.27 -18.52
C ALA A 117 -3.25 22.18 -17.48
N PRO A 118 -2.48 22.79 -16.55
CA PRO A 118 -3.06 23.67 -15.57
C PRO A 118 -3.88 24.75 -16.30
N PRO A 119 -5.11 25.05 -15.83
CA PRO A 119 -5.87 26.16 -16.41
C PRO A 119 -4.99 27.41 -16.37
N PRO A 120 -5.02 28.27 -17.40
CA PRO A 120 -4.23 29.49 -17.39
C PRO A 120 -4.64 30.32 -16.18
N HIS A 121 -3.80 30.35 -15.15
CA HIS A 121 -4.04 31.17 -13.97
C HIS A 121 -3.97 32.63 -14.39
N SER A 122 -5.10 33.33 -14.29
CA SER A 122 -5.16 34.78 -14.23
C SER A 122 -4.37 35.24 -13.00
N ARG A 123 -3.19 35.81 -13.30
CA ARG A 123 -2.42 36.84 -12.59
C ARG A 123 -2.66 37.03 -11.09
#